data_AF-A0A1Y6BXZ3-F1
#
_entry.id   AF-A0A1Y6BXZ3-F1
#
_cell.length_a   1.000
_cell.length_b   1.000
_cell.length_c   1.000
_cell.angle_alpha   90.00
_cell.angle_beta   90.00
_cell.angle_gamma   90.00
#
_symmetry.space_group_name_H-M   'P 1'
#
loop_
_entity.id
_entity.type
_entity.pdbx_description
1 polymer ?
#
loop_
_entity_poly.entity_id
_entity_poly.type
_entity_poly.pdbx_seq_one_letter_code
_entity_poly.pdbx_strand_id
1 'polypeptide(L)' 'MDTHHLTRMANQIGSFFEAMPDRQEALAGISQHIKRFWEPRMRRELQQYLQHGDGAELSGIVLEALQADDDWKV' A
#
# COMPACT_ATOMS: atom_id res chain seq x y z
N MET A 1 5.06 11.35 -9.30
CA MET A 1 3.59 11.46 -9.52
C MET A 1 3.07 12.33 -8.37
N ASP A 2 1.77 12.62 -8.26
CA ASP A 2 1.27 13.23 -7.02
C ASP A 2 0.99 12.12 -5.99
N THR A 3 1.46 12.30 -4.77
CA THR A 3 1.27 11.36 -3.65
C THR A 3 -0.21 11.09 -3.38
N HIS A 4 -1.07 12.10 -3.53
CA HIS A 4 -2.53 11.95 -3.39
C HIS A 4 -3.13 11.01 -4.46
N HIS A 5 -2.47 10.88 -5.61
CA HIS A 5 -2.87 9.89 -6.62
C HIS A 5 -2.40 8.49 -6.22
N LEU A 6 -1.18 8.36 -5.69
CA LEU A 6 -0.66 7.08 -5.20
C LEU A 6 -1.51 6.53 -4.05
N THR A 7 -1.91 7.37 -3.08
CA THR A 7 -2.79 6.95 -1.98
C THR A 7 -4.15 6.47 -2.48
N ARG A 8 -4.77 7.19 -3.42
CA ARG A 8 -6.02 6.72 -4.05
C ARG A 8 -5.88 5.37 -4.75
N MET A 9 -4.82 5.15 -5.53
CA MET A 9 -4.60 3.86 -6.19
C MET A 9 -4.36 2.74 -5.17
N ALA A 10 -3.57 3.00 -4.12
CA ALA A 10 -3.32 2.04 -3.06
C ALA A 10 -4.62 1.66 -2.34
N ASN A 11 -5.49 2.65 -2.06
CA ASN A 11 -6.79 2.41 -1.43
C ASN A 11 -7.73 1.59 -2.31
N GLN A 12 -7.71 1.79 -3.64
CA GLN A 12 -8.48 0.96 -4.58
C GLN A 12 -8.03 -0.50 -4.56
N ILE A 13 -6.72 -0.74 -4.44
CA ILE A 13 -6.17 -2.09 -4.24
C ILE A 13 -6.68 -2.64 -2.90
N GLY A 14 -6.58 -1.85 -1.81
CA GLY A 14 -7.07 -2.25 -0.50
C GLY A 14 -8.54 -2.67 -0.48
N SER A 15 -9.43 -1.88 -1.08
CA SER A 15 -10.86 -2.18 -1.16
C SER A 15 -11.16 -3.49 -1.89
N PHE A 16 -10.33 -3.89 -2.86
CA PHE A 16 -10.47 -5.20 -3.51
C PHE A 16 -10.12 -6.35 -2.55
N PHE A 17 -9.02 -6.22 -1.81
CA PHE A 17 -8.56 -7.25 -0.88
C PHE A 17 -9.38 -7.32 0.42
N GLU A 18 -10.09 -6.24 0.77
CA GLU A 18 -10.96 -6.18 1.95
C GLU A 18 -12.16 -7.15 1.88
N ALA A 19 -12.53 -7.60 0.68
CA ALA A 19 -13.55 -8.63 0.49
C ALA A 19 -13.04 -10.06 0.76
N MET A 20 -11.75 -10.26 0.96
CA MET A 20 -11.18 -11.59 1.24
C MET A 20 -11.47 -12.03 2.68
N PRO A 21 -11.82 -13.32 2.90
CA PRO A 21 -12.11 -13.83 4.23
C PRO A 21 -10.87 -13.96 5.12
N ASP A 22 -9.71 -14.21 4.53
CA ASP A 22 -8.44 -14.30 5.25
C ASP A 22 -7.72 -12.94 5.24
N ARG A 23 -7.63 -12.33 6.42
CA ARG A 23 -6.98 -11.03 6.59
C ARG A 23 -5.47 -11.10 6.34
N GLN A 24 -4.79 -12.18 6.74
CA GLN A 24 -3.35 -12.28 6.53
C GLN A 24 -3.02 -12.44 5.04
N GLU A 25 -3.81 -13.24 4.33
CA GLU A 25 -3.70 -13.37 2.87
C GLU A 25 -3.98 -12.03 2.18
N ALA A 26 -5.00 -11.29 2.62
CA ALA A 26 -5.34 -9.97 2.09
C ALA A 26 -4.17 -8.97 2.23
N LEU A 27 -3.58 -8.88 3.42
CA LEU A 27 -2.46 -7.96 3.68
C LEU A 27 -1.23 -8.29 2.81
N ALA A 28 -0.86 -9.58 2.74
CA ALA A 28 0.25 -10.03 1.89
C ALA A 28 -0.05 -9.80 0.39
N GLY A 29 -1.31 -9.96 0.00
CA GLY A 29 -1.78 -9.68 -1.36
C GLY A 29 -1.59 -8.21 -1.76
N ILE A 30 -1.91 -7.27 -0.85
CA ILE A 30 -1.75 -5.83 -1.09
C ILE A 30 -0.28 -5.45 -1.28
N SER A 31 0.60 -5.84 -0.35
CA SER A 31 2.03 -5.51 -0.42
C SER A 31 2.67 -6.09 -1.68
N GLN A 32 2.36 -7.35 -2.00
CA GLN A 32 2.86 -8.04 -3.18
C GLN A 32 2.34 -7.40 -4.49
N HIS A 33 1.07 -6.99 -4.52
CA HIS A 33 0.51 -6.30 -5.69
C HIS A 33 1.24 -4.98 -5.96
N ILE A 34 1.42 -4.16 -4.92
CA ILE A 34 2.18 -2.91 -5.02
C ILE A 34 3.60 -3.18 -5.51
N LYS A 35 4.30 -4.17 -4.93
CA LYS A 35 5.65 -4.55 -5.36
C LYS A 35 5.74 -4.94 -6.85
N ARG A 36 4.80 -5.77 -7.32
CA ARG A 36 4.83 -6.36 -8.66
C ARG A 36 4.43 -5.37 -9.75
N PHE A 37 3.46 -4.52 -9.48
CA PHE A 37 2.86 -3.67 -10.52
C PHE A 37 3.33 -2.21 -10.46
N TRP A 38 3.88 -1.74 -9.34
CA TRP A 38 4.35 -0.37 -9.23
C TRP A 38 5.84 -0.25 -9.55
N GLU A 39 6.17 0.80 -10.30
CA GLU A 39 7.56 1.14 -10.60
C GLU A 39 8.32 1.50 -9.31
N PRO A 40 9.65 1.24 -9.24
CA PRO A 40 10.45 1.56 -8.07
C PRO A 40 10.38 3.03 -7.62
N ARG A 41 10.12 3.99 -8.52
CA ARG A 41 9.93 5.40 -8.12
C ARG A 41 8.64 5.61 -7.33
N MET A 42 7.54 4.96 -7.73
CA MET A 42 6.24 5.11 -7.07
C MET A 42 6.28 4.54 -5.67
N ARG A 43 6.97 3.39 -5.50
CA ARG A 43 7.18 2.77 -4.18
C ARG A 43 8.01 3.67 -3.26
N ARG A 44 9.07 4.31 -3.79
CA ARG A 44 9.85 5.30 -3.04
C ARG A 44 9.04 6.53 -2.65
N GLU A 45 8.22 7.08 -3.55
CA GLU A 45 7.32 8.20 -3.26
C GLU A 45 6.34 7.85 -2.12
N LEU A 46 5.74 6.65 -2.16
CA LEU A 46 4.83 6.18 -1.12
C LEU A 46 5.54 5.93 0.23
N GLN A 47 6.76 5.38 0.21
CA GLN A 47 7.57 5.24 1.43
C GLN A 47 7.89 6.58 2.07
N GLN A 48 8.32 7.56 1.28
CA GLN A 48 8.61 8.90 1.78
C GLN A 48 7.36 9.49 2.44
N TYR A 49 6.20 9.36 1.79
CA TYR A 49 4.93 9.81 2.37
C TYR A 49 4.63 9.16 3.73
N LEU A 50 4.81 7.84 3.85
CA LEU A 50 4.64 7.13 5.11
C LEU A 50 5.62 7.59 6.20
N GLN A 51 6.86 7.91 5.84
CA GLN A 51 7.88 8.40 6.78
C GLN A 51 7.59 9.81 7.33
N HIS A 52 6.90 10.65 6.55
CA HIS A 52 6.52 12.00 7.01
C HIS A 52 5.30 12.00 7.95
N GLY A 53 4.72 10.83 8.23
CA GLY A 53 3.55 10.70 9.09
C GLY A 53 2.23 11.01 8.38
N ASP A 54 2.27 11.25 7.07
CA ASP A 54 1.11 11.67 6.29
C ASP A 54 0.21 10.49 5.86
N GLY A 55 0.45 9.26 6.35
CA GLY A 55 -0.32 8.05 6.00
C GLY A 55 -1.83 8.10 6.30
N ALA A 56 -2.37 9.22 6.77
CA ALA A 56 -3.78 9.42 7.11
C ALA A 56 -4.75 9.24 5.93
N GLU A 57 -4.31 9.43 4.69
CA GLU A 57 -5.16 9.19 3.51
C GLU A 57 -5.22 7.72 3.08
N LEU A 58 -4.35 6.86 3.62
CA LEU A 58 -4.40 5.43 3.33
C LEU A 58 -5.51 4.76 4.13
N SER A 59 -6.21 3.82 3.51
CA SER A 59 -7.17 2.98 4.22
C SER A 59 -6.45 2.12 5.25
N GLY A 60 -7.16 1.73 6.32
CA GLY A 60 -6.57 0.97 7.42
C GLY A 60 -5.92 -0.34 6.97
N ILE A 61 -6.55 -1.07 6.06
CA ILE A 61 -6.01 -2.33 5.52
C ILE A 61 -4.72 -2.12 4.71
N VAL A 62 -4.63 -1.01 3.97
CA VAL A 62 -3.42 -0.69 3.18
C VAL A 62 -2.30 -0.27 4.12
N LEU A 63 -2.58 0.59 5.09
CA LEU A 63 -1.57 1.01 6.06
C LEU A 63 -1.02 -0.19 6.83
N GLU A 64 -1.90 -1.08 7.30
CA GLU A 64 -1.51 -2.32 7.97
C GLU A 64 -0.66 -3.20 7.07
N ALA A 65 -1.04 -3.39 5.79
CA ALA A 65 -0.28 -4.22 4.85
C ALA A 65 1.14 -3.68 4.63
N LEU A 66 1.28 -2.36 4.45
CA LEU A 66 2.57 -1.72 4.21
C LEU A 66 3.47 -1.67 5.45
N GLN A 67 2.90 -1.81 6.65
CA GLN A 67 3.62 -1.88 7.92
C GLN A 67 3.95 -3.32 8.34
N ALA A 68 3.10 -4.29 7.97
CA ALA A 68 3.29 -5.70 8.30
C ALA A 68 4.33 -6.40 7.41
N ASP A 69 4.53 -5.91 6.19
CA ASP A 69 5.45 -6.47 5.22
C ASP A 69 6.41 -5.39 4.69
N ASP A 70 7.71 -5.66 4.79
CA ASP A 70 8.77 -4.79 4.28
C ASP A 70 9.22 -5.18 2.86
N ASP A 71 8.78 -6.32 2.32
CA ASP A 71 9.25 -6.86 1.04
C ASP A 71 8.86 -5.97 -0.17
N TRP A 72 7.80 -5.16 -0.03
CA TRP A 72 7.39 -4.20 -1.07
C TRP A 72 8.30 -2.98 -1.15
N LYS A 73 9.17 -2.75 -0.17
CA LYS A 73 10.08 -1.60 -0.15
C LYS A 73 11.11 -1.69 -1.29
N VAL A 74 11.58 -0.52 -1.73
CA VAL A 74 12.73 -0.36 -2.66
C VAL A 74 14.02 -0.16 -1.88
#